data_AF-A0A958AQB9-F1
#
_entry.id   AF-A0A958AQB9-F1
#
_cell.length_a   1.000
_cell.length_b   1.000
_cell.length_c   1.000
_cell.angle_alpha   90.00
_cell.angle_beta   90.00
_cell.angle_gamma   90.00
#
_symmetry.space_group_name_H-M   'P 1'
#
loop_
_entity.id
_entity.type
_entity.pdbx_description
1 polymer ?
#
loop_
_entity_poly.entity_id
_entity_poly.type
_entity_poly.pdbx_seq_one_letter_code
_entity_poly.pdbx_strand_id
1 'polypeptide(L)'
;MKLHDLKCPNCGTPIDRTTSLSQLIECTSCGSTLLATDLGLDTVNACPDCGTLNAEDQRFCTDCGHALYVECVLCHQKNKIDAVHCQRCGVNLKRNQLRRRQMLKDRKRLHDERNQIFKEKVARQQAEKLQRLLDDLDEPENHEFAIYQINQIGINAVDALIETMLQDDDPDARYGSARALGQICQEQDVNALIKSRSAKALIQALTDTEVGVRYWAADALGKCESRIAVEPLAKLLQVERHDGVRHQARESLEQIGGKRAQQVLSNLPKPNRFFGWIKR
;
A
#
# COMPACT_ATOMS: atom_id res chain seq x y z
N MET A 1 -18.11 32.65 -28.93
CA MET A 1 -17.99 33.04 -30.35
C MET A 1 -16.65 32.52 -30.86
N LYS A 2 -16.63 31.72 -31.94
CA LYS A 2 -15.36 31.26 -32.52
C LYS A 2 -14.91 32.23 -33.60
N LEU A 3 -13.60 32.29 -33.83
CA LEU A 3 -13.00 33.21 -34.80
C LEU A 3 -13.59 33.07 -36.21
N HIS A 4 -13.92 31.84 -36.62
CA HIS A 4 -14.50 31.54 -37.95
C HIS A 4 -15.99 31.89 -38.08
N ASP A 5 -16.66 32.25 -36.98
CA ASP A 5 -18.07 32.66 -37.01
C ASP A 5 -18.24 34.15 -37.32
N LEU A 6 -17.13 34.90 -37.40
CA LEU A 6 -17.14 36.33 -37.69
C LEU A 6 -17.66 36.58 -39.10
N LYS A 7 -18.64 37.47 -39.22
CA LYS A 7 -19.24 37.87 -40.51
C LYS A 7 -18.97 39.34 -40.76
N CYS A 8 -18.76 39.68 -42.04
CA CYS A 8 -18.68 41.07 -42.47
C CYS A 8 -20.02 41.77 -42.13
N PRO A 9 -20.00 42.88 -41.37
CA PRO A 9 -21.23 43.61 -41.04
C PRO A 9 -21.87 44.26 -42.28
N ASN A 10 -21.12 44.42 -43.38
CA ASN A 10 -21.60 45.05 -44.61
C ASN A 10 -22.28 44.05 -45.56
N CYS A 11 -21.74 42.84 -45.72
CA CYS A 11 -22.26 41.87 -46.71
C CYS A 11 -22.57 40.47 -46.16
N GLY A 12 -22.31 40.23 -44.87
CA GLY A 12 -22.59 38.95 -44.20
C GLY A 12 -21.61 37.81 -44.51
N THR A 13 -20.66 38.01 -45.43
CA THR A 13 -19.65 37.00 -45.78
C THR A 13 -18.75 36.67 -44.58
N PRO A 14 -18.46 35.38 -44.31
CA PRO A 14 -17.52 34.98 -43.27
C PRO A 14 -16.14 35.61 -43.46
N ILE A 15 -15.53 36.04 -42.36
CA ILE A 15 -14.20 36.64 -42.34
C ILE A 15 -13.18 35.54 -42.03
N ASP A 16 -12.26 35.27 -42.94
CA ASP A 16 -11.17 34.31 -42.74
C ASP A 16 -9.91 35.06 -42.27
N ARG A 17 -9.40 34.73 -41.07
CA ARG A 17 -8.22 35.41 -40.49
C ARG A 17 -7.02 34.48 -40.42
N THR A 18 -5.99 34.80 -41.20
CA THR A 18 -4.62 34.29 -40.99
C THR A 18 -3.70 35.44 -40.61
N THR A 19 -3.34 35.48 -39.32
CA THR A 19 -2.17 36.18 -38.75
C THR A 19 -2.27 37.70 -38.45
N SER A 20 -1.95 38.00 -37.19
CA SER A 20 -1.67 39.31 -36.57
C SER A 20 -2.86 40.25 -36.34
N LEU A 21 -3.11 40.57 -35.07
CA LEU A 21 -4.03 41.59 -34.55
C LEU A 21 -3.62 43.03 -34.95
N SER A 22 -2.89 43.19 -36.06
CA SER A 22 -2.54 44.47 -36.66
C SER A 22 -3.72 45.01 -37.48
N GLN A 23 -4.70 45.52 -36.73
CA GLN A 23 -5.57 46.66 -37.02
C GLN A 23 -6.52 46.67 -38.23
N LEU A 24 -6.29 46.00 -39.36
CA LEU A 24 -7.19 46.10 -40.54
C LEU A 24 -7.47 44.73 -41.19
N ILE A 25 -8.73 44.44 -41.48
CA ILE A 25 -9.19 43.25 -42.22
C ILE A 25 -9.87 43.72 -43.51
N GLU A 26 -9.55 43.12 -44.65
CA GLU A 26 -10.32 43.35 -45.87
C GLU A 26 -11.31 42.21 -46.12
N CYS A 27 -12.57 42.57 -46.37
CA CYS A 27 -13.59 41.59 -46.78
C CYS A 27 -13.34 41.15 -48.23
N THR A 28 -13.06 39.86 -48.42
CA THR A 28 -12.78 39.27 -49.73
C THR A 28 -13.97 39.28 -50.69
N SER A 29 -15.17 39.56 -50.19
CA SER A 29 -16.40 39.56 -50.98
C SER A 29 -16.88 40.95 -51.39
N CYS A 30 -16.84 41.94 -50.49
CA CYS A 30 -17.31 43.30 -50.79
C CYS A 30 -16.22 44.38 -50.75
N GLY A 31 -14.97 44.00 -50.46
CA GLY A 31 -13.82 44.91 -50.43
C GLY A 31 -13.79 45.88 -49.26
N SER A 32 -14.72 45.77 -48.30
CA SER A 32 -14.74 46.66 -47.13
C SER A 32 -13.53 46.40 -46.23
N THR A 33 -12.80 47.46 -45.90
CA THR A 33 -11.77 47.43 -44.84
C THR A 33 -12.45 47.62 -43.49
N LEU A 34 -12.31 46.64 -42.61
CA LEU A 34 -12.90 46.59 -41.27
C LEU A 34 -11.79 46.75 -40.22
N LEU A 35 -12.00 47.57 -39.21
CA LEU A 35 -11.11 47.59 -38.04
C LEU A 35 -11.43 46.41 -37.13
N ALA A 36 -10.41 45.88 -36.46
CA ALA A 36 -10.62 44.83 -35.46
C ALA A 36 -11.53 45.28 -34.30
N THR A 37 -11.49 46.56 -33.93
CA THR A 37 -12.37 47.21 -32.95
C THR A 37 -13.84 47.15 -33.36
N ASP A 38 -14.15 47.31 -34.65
CA ASP A 38 -15.52 47.33 -35.17
C ASP A 38 -16.19 45.95 -35.10
N LEU A 39 -15.39 44.90 -34.89
CA LEU A 39 -15.83 43.52 -34.67
C LEU A 39 -15.73 43.11 -33.19
N GLY A 40 -15.38 44.04 -32.29
CA GLY A 40 -15.16 43.78 -30.87
C GLY A 40 -13.96 42.89 -30.57
N LEU A 41 -12.91 42.95 -31.41
CA LEU A 41 -11.75 42.05 -31.38
C LEU A 41 -10.47 42.64 -30.79
N ASP A 42 -10.52 43.88 -30.33
CA ASP A 42 -9.41 44.66 -29.79
C ASP A 42 -8.92 44.18 -28.42
N THR A 43 -9.77 43.50 -27.65
CA THR A 43 -9.47 43.01 -26.28
C THR A 43 -9.61 41.49 -26.11
N VAL A 44 -9.84 40.75 -27.20
CA VAL A 44 -10.07 39.30 -27.14
C VAL A 44 -8.92 38.47 -27.73
N ASN A 45 -8.48 37.48 -26.97
CA ASN A 45 -7.51 36.47 -27.36
C ASN A 45 -8.21 35.25 -27.95
N ALA A 46 -7.84 34.88 -29.18
CA ALA A 46 -8.27 33.63 -29.78
C ALA A 46 -7.50 32.45 -29.17
N CYS A 47 -8.22 31.39 -28.78
CA CYS A 47 -7.63 30.14 -28.34
C CYS A 47 -6.90 29.47 -29.52
N PRO A 48 -5.61 29.13 -29.40
CA PRO A 48 -4.86 28.51 -30.49
C PRO A 48 -5.27 27.05 -30.77
N ASP A 49 -6.03 26.44 -29.86
CA ASP A 49 -6.46 25.04 -29.95
C ASP A 49 -7.84 24.90 -30.61
N CYS A 50 -8.84 25.67 -30.14
CA CYS A 50 -10.22 25.57 -30.64
C CYS A 50 -10.76 26.82 -31.36
N GLY A 51 -9.99 27.92 -31.38
CA GLY A 51 -10.38 29.17 -32.04
C GLY A 51 -11.41 30.03 -31.28
N THR A 52 -11.83 29.65 -30.07
CA THR A 52 -12.75 30.44 -29.24
C THR A 52 -12.12 31.76 -28.80
N LEU A 53 -12.87 32.85 -28.89
CA LEU A 53 -12.47 34.18 -28.41
C LEU A 53 -12.68 34.30 -26.90
N ASN A 54 -11.67 34.80 -26.20
CA ASN A 54 -11.61 34.92 -24.74
C ASN A 54 -11.16 36.33 -24.33
N ALA A 55 -11.57 36.80 -23.15
CA ALA A 55 -11.13 38.11 -22.64
C ALA A 55 -9.60 38.20 -22.42
N GLU A 56 -9.06 39.42 -22.33
CA GLU A 56 -7.61 39.65 -22.25
C GLU A 56 -6.95 39.09 -20.99
N ASP A 57 -7.67 39.04 -19.88
CA ASP A 57 -7.21 38.55 -18.57
C ASP A 57 -7.51 37.06 -18.33
N GLN A 58 -8.28 36.44 -19.22
CA GLN A 58 -8.76 35.07 -19.11
C GLN A 58 -7.63 34.03 -19.16
N ARG A 59 -7.30 33.39 -18.05
CA ARG A 59 -6.13 32.47 -17.99
C ARG A 59 -6.27 31.21 -18.86
N PHE A 60 -7.49 30.73 -19.06
CA PHE A 60 -7.82 29.51 -19.79
C PHE A 60 -9.02 29.72 -20.70
N CYS A 61 -9.01 29.09 -21.87
CA CYS A 61 -10.10 29.13 -22.82
C CYS A 61 -11.41 28.68 -22.14
N THR A 62 -12.48 29.47 -22.27
CA THR A 62 -13.80 29.19 -21.68
C THR A 62 -14.52 28.00 -22.29
N ASP A 63 -14.14 27.63 -23.52
CA ASP A 63 -14.71 26.48 -24.25
C ASP A 63 -13.91 25.18 -24.02
N CYS A 64 -12.62 25.11 -24.41
CA CYS A 64 -11.83 23.87 -24.30
C CYS A 64 -10.86 23.78 -23.10
N GLY A 65 -10.70 24.85 -22.31
CA GLY A 65 -9.78 24.87 -21.16
C GLY A 65 -8.29 25.06 -21.49
N HIS A 66 -7.90 25.21 -22.77
CA HIS A 66 -6.51 25.46 -23.16
C HIS A 66 -5.94 26.75 -22.53
N ALA A 67 -4.70 26.71 -22.02
CA ALA A 67 -4.07 27.88 -21.41
C ALA A 67 -3.75 28.96 -22.45
N LEU A 68 -4.11 30.22 -22.19
CA LEU A 68 -3.97 31.29 -23.19
C LEU A 68 -2.64 32.05 -23.11
N TYR A 69 -1.95 31.97 -21.97
CA TYR A 69 -0.66 32.63 -21.75
C TYR A 69 0.29 31.77 -20.92
N VAL A 70 1.59 32.04 -21.10
CA VAL A 70 2.65 31.61 -20.20
C VAL A 70 3.32 32.82 -19.56
N GLU A 71 3.47 32.76 -18.24
CA GLU A 71 4.25 33.74 -17.49
C GLU A 71 5.74 33.39 -17.50
N CYS A 72 6.59 34.37 -17.75
CA CYS A 72 8.04 34.21 -17.69
C CYS A 72 8.52 34.06 -16.23
N VAL A 73 9.19 32.97 -15.90
CA VAL A 73 9.69 32.70 -14.53
C VAL A 73 10.81 33.62 -14.05
N LEU A 74 11.39 34.45 -14.93
CA LEU A 74 12.47 35.39 -14.56
C LEU A 74 11.97 36.83 -14.36
N CYS A 75 11.09 37.30 -15.24
CA CYS A 75 10.64 38.71 -15.25
C CYS A 75 9.12 38.87 -15.11
N HIS A 76 8.39 37.76 -14.92
CA HIS A 76 6.94 37.71 -14.73
C HIS A 76 6.09 38.26 -15.89
N GLN A 77 6.71 38.60 -17.02
CA GLN A 77 5.99 39.03 -18.22
C GLN A 77 5.04 37.93 -18.68
N LYS A 78 3.77 38.27 -18.92
CA LYS A 78 2.81 37.41 -19.62
C LYS A 78 3.17 37.39 -21.11
N ASN A 79 3.28 36.18 -21.67
CA ASN A 79 3.55 35.96 -23.09
C ASN A 79 2.47 35.04 -23.64
N LYS A 80 2.17 35.14 -24.94
CA LYS A 80 1.25 34.20 -25.62
C LYS A 80 1.72 32.76 -25.41
N ILE A 81 0.79 31.82 -25.33
CA ILE A 81 1.09 30.41 -25.02
C ILE A 81 2.03 29.75 -26.05
N ASP A 82 2.03 30.21 -27.29
CA ASP A 82 2.88 29.75 -28.40
C ASP A 82 4.24 30.49 -28.48
N ALA A 83 4.48 31.49 -27.64
CA ALA A 83 5.72 32.26 -27.65
C ALA A 83 6.93 31.40 -27.28
N VAL A 84 7.93 31.35 -28.17
CA VAL A 84 9.19 30.63 -27.93
C VAL A 84 10.09 31.39 -26.95
N HIS A 85 10.11 32.72 -27.02
CA HIS A 85 10.92 33.61 -26.18
C HIS A 85 10.06 34.62 -25.43
N CYS A 86 10.53 35.04 -24.26
CA CYS A 86 9.89 36.10 -23.50
C CYS A 86 10.06 37.44 -24.22
N GLN A 87 8.96 38.16 -24.38
CA GLN A 87 8.94 39.47 -25.05
C GLN A 87 9.68 40.56 -24.27
N ARG A 88 9.88 40.38 -22.95
CA ARG A 88 10.57 41.35 -22.09
C ARG A 88 12.06 41.05 -21.90
N CYS A 89 12.42 39.81 -21.56
CA CYS A 89 13.80 39.45 -21.19
C CYS A 89 14.48 38.50 -22.18
N GLY A 90 13.80 38.07 -23.25
CA GLY A 90 14.38 37.19 -24.27
C GLY A 90 14.56 35.72 -23.88
N VAL A 91 14.28 35.32 -22.63
CA VAL A 91 14.49 33.94 -22.19
C VAL A 91 13.60 32.95 -22.95
N ASN A 92 14.12 31.77 -23.28
CA ASN A 92 13.35 30.72 -23.95
C ASN A 92 12.31 30.10 -23.00
N LEU A 93 11.03 30.32 -23.28
CA LEU A 93 9.91 29.93 -22.42
C LEU A 93 9.66 28.42 -22.48
N LYS A 94 9.67 27.83 -23.68
CA LYS A 94 9.45 26.39 -23.89
C LYS A 94 10.53 25.55 -23.19
N ARG A 95 11.81 25.93 -23.34
CA ARG A 95 12.93 25.27 -22.66
C ARG A 95 12.84 25.38 -21.13
N ASN A 96 12.43 26.53 -20.61
CA ASN A 96 12.23 26.71 -19.16
C ASN A 96 11.05 25.89 -18.61
N GLN A 97 9.93 25.83 -19.33
CA GLN A 97 8.80 24.98 -18.95
C GLN A 97 9.21 23.50 -18.89
N LEU A 98 9.96 23.02 -19.91
CA LEU A 98 10.49 21.65 -19.94
C LEU A 98 11.45 21.39 -18.77
N ARG A 99 12.40 22.29 -18.52
CA ARG A 99 13.33 22.19 -17.38
C ARG A 99 12.60 22.16 -16.04
N ARG A 100 11.58 23.01 -15.86
CA ARG A 100 10.79 23.04 -14.62
C ARG A 100 10.00 21.73 -14.43
N ARG A 101 9.38 21.22 -15.49
CA ARG A 101 8.69 19.92 -15.46
C ARG A 101 9.66 18.80 -15.10
N GLN A 102 10.86 18.80 -15.68
CA GLN A 102 11.90 17.82 -15.39
C GLN A 102 12.38 17.91 -13.93
N MET A 103 12.70 19.11 -13.46
CA MET A 103 13.10 19.35 -12.07
C MET A 103 12.04 18.90 -11.06
N LEU A 104 10.75 19.16 -11.32
CA LEU A 104 9.68 18.68 -10.44
C LEU A 104 9.58 17.13 -10.43
N LYS A 105 9.78 16.48 -11.58
CA LYS A 105 9.86 15.01 -11.68
C LYS A 105 11.05 14.47 -10.92
N ASP A 106 12.24 15.05 -11.11
CA ASP A 106 13.46 14.64 -10.42
C ASP A 106 13.34 14.84 -8.91
N ARG A 107 12.75 15.95 -8.46
CA ARG A 107 12.50 16.21 -7.03
C ARG A 107 11.57 15.16 -6.42
N LYS A 108 10.49 14.79 -7.13
CA LYS A 108 9.59 13.73 -6.69
C LYS A 108 10.33 12.39 -6.64
N ARG A 109 11.08 12.04 -7.69
CA ARG A 109 11.87 10.81 -7.75
C ARG A 109 12.85 10.71 -6.57
N LEU A 110 13.65 11.75 -6.32
CA LEU A 110 14.60 11.76 -5.21
C LEU A 110 13.92 11.67 -3.83
N HIS A 111 12.74 12.28 -3.69
CA HIS A 111 11.96 12.16 -2.46
C HIS A 111 11.47 10.73 -2.24
N ASP A 112 10.92 10.10 -3.29
CA ASP A 112 10.43 8.72 -3.25
C ASP A 112 11.58 7.73 -2.99
N GLU A 113 12.73 7.90 -3.68
CA GLU A 113 13.96 7.13 -3.47
C GLU A 113 14.46 7.24 -2.02
N ARG A 114 14.53 8.45 -1.47
CA ARG A 114 14.95 8.65 -0.08
C ARG A 114 13.99 7.97 0.91
N ASN A 115 12.69 8.10 0.68
CA ASN A 115 11.69 7.45 1.54
C ASN A 115 11.77 5.92 1.45
N GLN A 116 12.07 5.38 0.27
CA GLN A 116 12.28 3.96 0.06
C GLN A 116 13.51 3.44 0.82
N ILE A 117 14.66 4.11 0.67
CA ILE A 117 15.90 3.77 1.40
C ILE A 117 15.67 3.79 2.91
N PHE A 118 14.93 4.79 3.41
CA PHE A 118 14.61 4.87 4.83
C PHE A 118 13.73 3.70 5.29
N LYS A 119 12.68 3.35 4.54
CA LYS A 119 11.82 2.20 4.83
C LYS A 119 12.61 0.89 4.83
N GLU A 120 13.46 0.68 3.84
CA GLU A 120 14.32 -0.51 3.74
C GLU A 120 15.28 -0.61 4.92
N LYS A 121 15.87 0.51 5.35
CA LYS A 121 16.76 0.53 6.52
C LYS A 121 16.02 0.15 7.80
N VAL A 122 14.81 0.68 8.02
CA VAL A 122 13.99 0.32 9.18
C VAL A 122 13.59 -1.15 9.14
N ALA A 123 13.14 -1.65 7.99
CA ALA A 123 12.78 -3.04 7.81
C ALA A 123 13.98 -3.97 8.07
N ARG A 124 15.17 -3.61 7.58
CA ARG A 124 16.41 -4.35 7.84
C ARG A 124 16.74 -4.41 9.33
N GLN A 125 16.67 -3.28 10.03
CA GLN A 125 16.93 -3.24 11.47
C GLN A 125 15.91 -4.05 12.28
N GLN A 126 14.65 -4.04 11.86
CA GLN A 126 13.62 -4.88 12.47
C GLN A 126 13.87 -6.37 12.21
N ALA A 127 14.28 -6.74 11.00
CA ALA A 127 14.65 -8.12 10.66
C ALA A 127 15.89 -8.59 11.45
N GLU A 128 16.93 -7.77 11.54
CA GLU A 128 18.14 -8.06 12.36
C GLU A 128 17.82 -8.17 13.85
N LYS A 129 16.85 -7.39 14.35
CA LYS A 129 16.36 -7.54 15.73
C LYS A 129 15.60 -8.86 15.89
N LEU A 130 14.69 -9.17 14.98
CA LEU A 130 13.90 -10.39 15.03
C LEU A 130 14.80 -11.62 14.96
N GLN A 131 15.78 -11.65 14.06
CA GLN A 131 16.72 -12.77 13.94
C GLN A 131 17.43 -13.05 15.26
N ARG A 132 17.99 -12.03 15.91
CA ARG A 132 18.65 -12.21 17.22
C ARG A 132 17.71 -12.76 18.29
N LEU A 133 16.44 -12.34 18.28
CA LEU A 133 15.45 -12.88 19.23
C LEU A 133 15.06 -14.32 18.91
N LEU A 134 15.14 -14.74 17.64
CA LEU A 134 14.93 -16.14 17.25
C LEU A 134 16.13 -16.98 17.65
N ASP A 135 17.35 -16.49 17.45
CA ASP A 135 18.58 -17.14 17.93
C ASP A 135 18.56 -17.29 19.47
N ASP A 136 18.00 -16.30 20.19
CA ASP A 136 17.80 -16.40 21.64
C ASP A 136 16.78 -17.50 22.04
N LEU A 137 15.97 -18.03 21.11
CA LEU A 137 15.07 -19.16 21.40
C LEU A 137 15.80 -20.51 21.41
N ASP A 138 17.05 -20.59 20.97
CA ASP A 138 17.88 -21.80 21.10
C ASP A 138 18.11 -22.12 22.59
N GLU A 139 18.14 -21.08 23.44
CA GLU A 139 18.42 -21.23 24.87
C GLU A 139 17.13 -21.10 25.71
N PRO A 140 16.67 -22.17 26.38
CA PRO A 140 15.38 -22.19 27.09
C PRO A 140 15.26 -21.13 28.20
N GLU A 141 16.36 -20.76 28.85
CA GLU A 141 16.41 -19.67 29.83
C GLU A 141 16.02 -18.31 29.26
N ASN A 142 16.22 -18.09 27.96
CA ASN A 142 15.97 -16.81 27.30
C ASN A 142 14.54 -16.71 26.74
N HIS A 143 13.80 -17.83 26.68
CA HIS A 143 12.49 -17.91 26.04
C HIS A 143 11.50 -16.86 26.54
N GLU A 144 11.42 -16.64 27.85
CA GLU A 144 10.45 -15.68 28.39
C GLU A 144 10.72 -14.26 27.88
N PHE A 145 11.98 -13.86 27.84
CA PHE A 145 12.38 -12.54 27.34
C PHE A 145 12.26 -12.44 25.82
N ALA A 146 12.77 -13.44 25.10
CA ALA A 146 12.75 -13.48 23.64
C ALA A 146 11.31 -13.45 23.11
N ILE A 147 10.44 -14.32 23.63
CA ILE A 147 9.03 -14.38 23.23
C ILE A 147 8.31 -13.08 23.60
N TYR A 148 8.56 -12.49 24.77
CA TYR A 148 7.99 -11.20 25.13
C TYR A 148 8.34 -10.11 24.10
N GLN A 149 9.61 -10.03 23.70
CA GLN A 149 10.08 -9.06 22.69
C GLN A 149 9.52 -9.36 21.29
N ILE A 150 9.41 -10.63 20.92
CA ILE A 150 8.81 -11.08 19.66
C ILE A 150 7.33 -10.68 19.60
N ASN A 151 6.58 -10.81 20.70
CA ASN A 151 5.19 -10.37 20.75
C ASN A 151 5.05 -8.86 20.53
N GLN A 152 6.04 -8.05 20.97
CA GLN A 152 6.05 -6.61 20.65
C GLN A 152 6.27 -6.33 19.16
N ILE A 153 6.90 -7.26 18.42
CA ILE A 153 6.99 -7.20 16.94
C ILE A 153 5.66 -7.63 16.31
N GLY A 154 4.93 -8.54 16.96
CA GLY A 154 3.57 -8.93 16.63
C GLY A 154 3.47 -9.67 15.29
N ILE A 155 2.48 -9.33 14.47
CA ILE A 155 2.19 -10.03 13.21
C ILE A 155 3.37 -10.10 12.24
N ASN A 156 4.32 -9.16 12.33
CA ASN A 156 5.50 -9.14 11.46
C ASN A 156 6.50 -10.25 11.79
N ALA A 157 6.40 -10.89 12.96
CA ALA A 157 7.23 -12.03 13.34
C ALA A 157 6.67 -13.38 12.87
N VAL A 158 5.39 -13.44 12.48
CA VAL A 158 4.68 -14.72 12.22
C VAL A 158 5.39 -15.57 11.18
N ASP A 159 5.88 -14.98 10.09
CA ASP A 159 6.48 -15.75 9.00
C ASP A 159 7.81 -16.37 9.41
N ALA A 160 8.65 -15.62 10.13
CA ALA A 160 9.92 -16.12 10.64
C ALA A 160 9.69 -17.18 11.73
N LEU A 161 8.72 -16.97 12.63
CA LEU A 161 8.36 -17.98 13.64
C LEU A 161 7.83 -19.27 13.01
N ILE A 162 7.05 -19.19 11.92
CA ILE A 162 6.60 -20.38 11.19
C ILE A 162 7.79 -21.12 10.58
N GLU A 163 8.75 -20.40 10.01
CA GLU A 163 9.96 -20.98 9.44
C GLU A 163 10.81 -21.66 10.51
N THR A 164 11.17 -20.94 11.58
CA THR A 164 11.91 -21.50 12.73
C THR A 164 11.20 -22.71 13.32
N MET A 165 9.90 -22.62 13.63
CA MET A 165 9.13 -23.73 14.19
C MET A 165 9.17 -25.01 13.34
N LEU A 166 9.24 -24.88 12.01
CA LEU A 166 9.14 -26.03 11.11
C LEU A 166 10.50 -26.55 10.62
N GLN A 167 11.53 -25.71 10.59
CA GLN A 167 12.78 -26.00 9.89
C GLN A 167 14.02 -25.85 10.76
N ASP A 168 13.92 -25.27 11.96
CA ASP A 168 15.08 -25.12 12.82
C ASP A 168 15.55 -26.48 13.37
N ASP A 169 16.86 -26.65 13.43
CA ASP A 169 17.47 -27.88 13.96
C ASP A 169 17.32 -27.95 15.48
N ASP A 170 17.29 -26.81 16.17
CA ASP A 170 17.16 -26.73 17.62
C ASP A 170 15.69 -26.90 18.06
N PRO A 171 15.36 -27.95 18.83
CA PRO A 171 14.02 -28.11 19.35
C PRO A 171 13.56 -27.01 20.31
N ASP A 172 14.46 -26.37 21.05
CA ASP A 172 14.15 -25.24 21.93
C ASP A 172 13.65 -24.05 21.11
N ALA A 173 14.32 -23.75 20.00
CA ALA A 173 13.89 -22.73 19.04
C ALA A 173 12.54 -23.08 18.42
N ARG A 174 12.33 -24.35 18.05
CA ARG A 174 11.08 -24.82 17.44
C ARG A 174 9.88 -24.65 18.37
N TYR A 175 9.98 -25.09 19.62
CA TYR A 175 8.83 -24.98 20.54
C TYR A 175 8.67 -23.57 21.10
N GLY A 176 9.76 -22.81 21.30
CA GLY A 176 9.73 -21.40 21.62
C GLY A 176 8.94 -20.61 20.56
N SER A 177 9.16 -20.95 19.29
CA SER A 177 8.43 -20.38 18.16
C SER A 177 6.94 -20.77 18.16
N ALA A 178 6.61 -22.04 18.43
CA ALA A 178 5.23 -22.49 18.56
C ALA A 178 4.48 -21.74 19.68
N ARG A 179 5.14 -21.56 20.84
CA ARG A 179 4.60 -20.81 21.98
C ARG A 179 4.36 -19.35 21.63
N ALA A 180 5.31 -18.69 20.97
CA ALA A 180 5.18 -17.29 20.52
C ALA A 180 4.02 -17.12 19.53
N LEU A 181 3.88 -18.01 18.54
CA LEU A 181 2.76 -17.99 17.59
C LEU A 181 1.41 -18.09 18.31
N GLY A 182 1.31 -18.94 19.33
CA GLY A 182 0.13 -19.05 20.17
C GLY A 182 -0.22 -17.74 20.88
N GLN A 183 0.77 -17.03 21.42
CA GLN A 183 0.54 -15.74 22.08
C GLN A 183 0.14 -14.64 21.09
N ILE A 184 0.83 -14.53 19.96
CA ILE A 184 0.46 -13.59 18.89
C ILE A 184 -0.99 -13.83 18.45
N CYS A 185 -1.42 -15.08 18.32
CA CYS A 185 -2.80 -15.42 17.96
C CYS A 185 -3.88 -14.88 18.91
N GLN A 186 -3.53 -14.51 20.14
CA GLN A 186 -4.45 -13.93 21.13
C GLN A 186 -4.48 -12.40 21.09
N GLU A 187 -3.57 -11.75 20.34
CA GLU A 187 -3.54 -10.30 20.20
C GLU A 187 -4.74 -9.76 19.40
N GLN A 188 -5.21 -8.57 19.78
CA GLN A 188 -6.46 -7.99 19.24
C GLN A 188 -6.38 -7.68 17.74
N ASP A 189 -5.20 -7.28 17.26
CA ASP A 189 -4.98 -6.88 15.86
C ASP A 189 -4.83 -8.07 14.90
N VAL A 190 -4.87 -9.31 15.42
CA VAL A 190 -4.64 -10.52 14.63
C VAL A 190 -5.93 -11.03 14.01
N ASN A 191 -6.02 -10.86 12.69
CA ASN A 191 -7.17 -11.31 11.91
C ASN A 191 -7.20 -12.84 11.68
N ALA A 192 -8.36 -13.33 11.24
CA ALA A 192 -8.59 -14.76 10.99
C ALA A 192 -7.66 -15.39 9.93
N LEU A 193 -7.13 -14.60 8.99
CA LEU A 193 -6.18 -15.12 7.98
C LEU A 193 -4.85 -15.48 8.62
N ILE A 194 -4.33 -14.62 9.51
CA ILE A 194 -3.10 -14.90 10.25
C ILE A 194 -3.29 -16.08 11.20
N LYS A 195 -4.41 -16.15 11.93
CA LYS A 195 -4.71 -17.31 12.80
C LYS A 195 -4.81 -18.61 12.00
N SER A 196 -5.45 -18.58 10.83
CA SER A 196 -5.57 -19.72 9.93
C SER A 196 -4.22 -20.17 9.37
N ARG A 197 -3.37 -19.23 8.94
CA ARG A 197 -2.01 -19.50 8.46
C ARG A 197 -1.15 -20.12 9.56
N SER A 198 -1.13 -19.51 10.75
CA SER A 198 -0.41 -20.02 11.91
C SER A 198 -0.89 -21.42 12.30
N ALA A 199 -2.21 -21.64 12.32
CA ALA A 199 -2.79 -22.95 12.59
C ALA A 199 -2.37 -24.04 11.58
N LYS A 200 -2.25 -23.72 10.28
CA LYS A 200 -1.77 -24.69 9.29
C LYS A 200 -0.32 -25.11 9.52
N ALA A 201 0.54 -24.18 9.96
CA ALA A 201 1.91 -24.49 10.32
C ALA A 201 1.96 -25.31 11.61
N LEU A 202 1.23 -24.88 12.65
CA LEU A 202 1.17 -25.56 13.94
C LEU A 202 0.62 -26.99 13.82
N ILE A 203 -0.32 -27.26 12.91
CA ILE A 203 -0.80 -28.62 12.60
C ILE A 203 0.32 -29.53 12.13
N GLN A 204 1.29 -29.02 11.36
CA GLN A 204 2.46 -29.79 10.93
C GLN A 204 3.40 -30.09 12.11
N ALA A 205 3.57 -29.12 13.02
CA ALA A 205 4.38 -29.28 14.22
C ALA A 205 3.79 -30.30 15.23
N LEU A 206 2.53 -30.71 15.10
CA LEU A 206 1.95 -31.79 15.90
C LEU A 206 2.58 -33.16 15.65
N THR A 207 3.38 -33.32 14.60
CA THR A 207 4.13 -34.55 14.31
C THR A 207 5.63 -34.41 14.49
N ASP A 208 6.09 -33.32 15.12
CA ASP A 208 7.51 -33.12 15.46
C ASP A 208 8.03 -34.28 16.33
N THR A 209 9.31 -34.62 16.19
CA THR A 209 9.94 -35.68 16.96
C THR A 209 9.99 -35.33 18.44
N GLU A 210 10.10 -34.05 18.77
CA GLU A 210 10.27 -33.55 20.13
C GLU A 210 8.95 -33.29 20.83
N VAL A 211 8.84 -33.81 22.05
CA VAL A 211 7.62 -33.74 22.86
C VAL A 211 7.24 -32.29 23.17
N GLY A 212 8.24 -31.44 23.46
CA GLY A 212 8.04 -30.02 23.74
C GLY A 212 7.39 -29.28 22.58
N VAL A 213 7.88 -29.54 21.35
CA VAL A 213 7.32 -28.93 20.13
C VAL A 213 5.87 -29.36 19.93
N ARG A 214 5.57 -30.66 20.05
CA ARG A 214 4.18 -31.16 19.93
C ARG A 214 3.24 -30.57 20.99
N TYR A 215 3.73 -30.45 22.23
CA TYR A 215 2.97 -29.86 23.33
C TYR A 215 2.61 -28.40 23.04
N TRP A 216 3.60 -27.57 22.72
CA TRP A 216 3.38 -26.15 22.47
C TRP A 216 2.63 -25.90 21.16
N ALA A 217 2.81 -26.75 20.15
CA ALA A 217 1.99 -26.72 18.95
C ALA A 217 0.50 -26.97 19.26
N ALA A 218 0.20 -27.95 20.11
CA ALA A 218 -1.17 -28.22 20.54
C ALA A 218 -1.76 -27.05 21.33
N ASP A 219 -1.04 -26.50 22.30
CA ASP A 219 -1.44 -25.30 23.06
C ASP A 219 -1.74 -24.10 22.15
N ALA A 220 -0.79 -23.77 21.26
CA ALA A 220 -0.93 -22.64 20.35
C ALA A 220 -2.11 -22.79 19.37
N LEU A 221 -2.45 -24.00 18.94
CA LEU A 221 -3.66 -24.25 18.14
C LEU A 221 -4.94 -23.88 18.90
N GLY A 222 -4.98 -24.14 20.21
CA GLY A 222 -6.06 -23.72 21.10
C GLY A 222 -6.18 -22.20 21.14
N LYS A 223 -5.06 -21.51 21.37
CA LYS A 223 -4.97 -20.04 21.42
C LYS A 223 -5.31 -19.34 20.10
N CYS A 224 -5.00 -19.97 18.97
CA CYS A 224 -5.42 -19.47 17.65
C CYS A 224 -6.92 -19.68 17.38
N GLU A 225 -7.62 -20.50 18.18
CA GLU A 225 -9.06 -20.77 18.09
C GLU A 225 -9.52 -21.17 16.67
N SER A 226 -8.62 -21.75 15.88
CA SER A 226 -8.86 -22.04 14.48
C SER A 226 -9.52 -23.40 14.32
N ARG A 227 -10.75 -23.43 13.80
CA ARG A 227 -11.54 -24.65 13.64
C ARG A 227 -10.89 -25.72 12.75
N ILE A 228 -9.93 -25.35 11.90
CA ILE A 228 -9.19 -26.31 11.07
C ILE A 228 -8.35 -27.28 11.93
N ALA A 229 -8.05 -26.91 13.19
CA ALA A 229 -7.26 -27.70 14.12
C ALA A 229 -8.05 -28.83 14.79
N VAL A 230 -9.39 -28.86 14.67
CA VAL A 230 -10.23 -29.82 15.39
C VAL A 230 -9.91 -31.27 15.02
N GLU A 231 -9.87 -31.62 13.73
CA GLU A 231 -9.55 -33.00 13.31
C GLU A 231 -8.09 -33.39 13.59
N PRO A 232 -7.08 -32.52 13.31
CA PRO A 232 -5.70 -32.80 13.70
C PRO A 232 -5.50 -33.07 15.19
N LEU A 233 -6.10 -32.25 16.07
CA LEU A 233 -6.03 -32.46 17.52
C LEU A 233 -6.77 -33.74 17.95
N ALA A 234 -7.91 -34.04 17.33
CA ALA A 234 -8.65 -35.30 17.55
C ALA A 234 -7.82 -36.53 17.18
N LYS A 235 -7.04 -36.44 16.10
CA LYS A 235 -6.12 -37.50 15.66
C LYS A 235 -4.94 -37.61 16.63
N LEU A 236 -4.34 -36.48 17.02
CA LEU A 236 -3.22 -36.44 17.96
C LEU A 236 -3.56 -37.18 19.26
N LEU A 237 -4.76 -36.95 19.82
CA LEU A 237 -5.23 -37.65 21.02
C LEU A 237 -5.26 -39.18 20.92
N GLN A 238 -5.42 -39.73 19.72
CA GLN A 238 -5.49 -41.18 19.51
C GLN A 238 -4.11 -41.82 19.34
N VAL A 239 -3.17 -41.11 18.73
CA VAL A 239 -1.85 -41.65 18.38
C VAL A 239 -0.75 -41.26 19.36
N GLU A 240 -0.94 -40.19 20.11
CA GLU A 240 0.07 -39.63 21.00
C GLU A 240 0.30 -40.46 22.26
N ARG A 241 1.57 -40.74 22.57
CA ARG A 241 1.97 -41.53 23.74
C ARG A 241 2.22 -40.65 24.95
N HIS A 242 2.67 -39.41 24.76
CA HIS A 242 2.98 -38.51 25.86
C HIS A 242 1.70 -37.91 26.48
N ASP A 243 1.48 -38.20 27.76
CA ASP A 243 0.27 -37.82 28.48
C ASP A 243 0.05 -36.31 28.53
N GLY A 244 1.13 -35.52 28.69
CA GLY A 244 1.07 -34.06 28.69
C GLY A 244 0.60 -33.49 27.35
N VAL A 245 1.03 -34.08 26.23
CA VAL A 245 0.61 -33.64 24.89
C VAL A 245 -0.85 -34.00 24.65
N ARG A 246 -1.29 -35.19 25.08
CA ARG A 246 -2.72 -35.57 25.03
C ARG A 246 -3.59 -34.64 25.87
N HIS A 247 -3.15 -34.31 27.09
CA HIS A 247 -3.88 -33.39 27.94
C HIS A 247 -4.03 -32.03 27.26
N GLN A 248 -2.94 -31.47 26.74
CA GLN A 248 -2.96 -30.20 26.06
C GLN A 248 -3.84 -30.21 24.82
N ALA A 249 -3.77 -31.27 23.99
CA ALA A 249 -4.61 -31.39 22.80
C ALA A 249 -6.10 -31.39 23.12
N ARG A 250 -6.47 -31.99 24.26
CA ARG A 250 -7.84 -31.96 24.77
C ARG A 250 -8.25 -30.55 25.21
N GLU A 251 -7.42 -29.86 26.01
CA GLU A 251 -7.70 -28.48 26.43
C GLU A 251 -7.85 -27.54 25.23
N SER A 252 -7.00 -27.69 24.22
CA SER A 252 -7.11 -26.90 22.98
C SER A 252 -8.40 -27.16 22.21
N LEU A 253 -8.92 -28.39 22.19
CA LEU A 253 -10.24 -28.68 21.63
C LEU A 253 -11.37 -28.03 22.44
N GLU A 254 -11.24 -27.98 23.77
CA GLU A 254 -12.18 -27.29 24.65
C GLU A 254 -12.16 -25.78 24.38
N GLN A 255 -10.97 -25.19 24.21
CA GLN A 255 -10.78 -23.77 23.88
C GLN A 255 -11.31 -23.39 22.49
N ILE A 256 -11.03 -24.18 21.46
CA ILE A 256 -11.57 -23.95 20.10
C ILE A 256 -13.10 -24.03 20.11
N GLY A 257 -13.66 -24.99 20.85
CA GLY A 257 -15.08 -25.16 21.04
C GLY A 257 -15.88 -25.39 19.74
N GLY A 258 -17.18 -25.06 19.81
CA GLY A 258 -18.13 -25.31 18.72
C GLY A 258 -18.60 -26.77 18.63
N LYS A 259 -19.66 -26.98 17.83
CA LYS A 259 -20.37 -28.27 17.76
C LYS A 259 -19.45 -29.45 17.44
N ARG A 260 -18.51 -29.26 16.51
CA ARG A 260 -17.61 -30.34 16.07
C ARG A 260 -16.60 -30.71 17.15
N ALA A 261 -15.96 -29.74 17.81
CA ALA A 261 -15.01 -30.04 18.88
C ALA A 261 -15.72 -30.70 20.07
N GLN A 262 -16.93 -30.26 20.41
CA GLN A 262 -17.75 -30.90 21.45
C GLN A 262 -18.07 -32.36 21.13
N GLN A 263 -18.43 -32.66 19.87
CA GLN A 263 -18.68 -34.03 19.41
C GLN A 263 -17.41 -34.89 19.45
N VAL A 264 -16.25 -34.34 19.10
CA VAL A 264 -14.97 -35.04 19.25
C VAL A 264 -14.74 -35.37 20.72
N LEU A 265 -14.85 -34.39 21.61
CA LEU A 265 -14.60 -34.55 23.05
C LEU A 265 -15.56 -35.56 23.71
N SER A 266 -16.83 -35.62 23.29
CA SER A 266 -17.80 -36.58 23.83
C SER A 266 -17.48 -38.03 23.46
N ASN A 267 -16.78 -38.24 22.34
CA ASN A 267 -16.42 -39.57 21.85
C ASN A 267 -15.10 -40.09 22.42
N LEU A 268 -14.35 -39.24 23.15
CA LEU A 268 -13.10 -39.65 23.77
C LEU A 268 -13.36 -40.44 25.07
N PRO A 269 -12.55 -41.47 25.36
CA PRO A 269 -12.60 -42.13 26.66
C PRO A 269 -12.34 -41.10 27.77
N LYS A 270 -13.12 -41.20 28.86
CA LYS A 270 -12.97 -40.30 30.01
C LYS A 270 -11.54 -40.39 30.55
N PRO A 271 -10.91 -39.25 30.92
CA PRO A 271 -9.52 -39.25 31.35
C PRO A 271 -9.40 -40.09 32.62
N ASN A 272 -8.39 -40.96 32.66
CA ASN A 272 -8.13 -41.80 33.82
C ASN A 272 -7.77 -40.89 35.00
N ARG A 273 -8.58 -40.92 36.06
CA ARG A 273 -8.50 -39.99 37.22
C ARG A 273 -7.24 -40.16 38.10
N PHE A 274 -6.20 -40.85 37.62
CA PHE A 274 -5.05 -41.30 38.42
C PHE A 274 -3.79 -40.44 38.30
N PHE A 275 -3.76 -39.39 37.49
CA PHE A 275 -2.58 -38.52 37.41
C PHE A 275 -2.69 -37.31 38.33
N GLY A 276 -2.18 -37.47 39.56
CA GLY A 276 -1.78 -36.36 40.41
C GLY A 276 -0.47 -35.79 39.89
N TRP A 277 -0.52 -34.59 39.31
CA TRP A 277 0.66 -33.87 38.86
C TRP A 277 1.46 -33.37 40.06
N ILE A 278 2.69 -33.85 40.18
CA ILE A 278 3.71 -33.23 41.02
C ILE A 278 3.99 -31.87 40.41
N LYS A 279 3.59 -30.81 41.12
CA LYS A 279 4.24 -29.50 41.00
C LYS A 279 5.73 -29.69 41.27
N ARG A 280 6.57 -29.40 40.28
CA ARG A 280 7.91 -28.84 40.45
C ARG A 280 8.35 -28.23 39.13
#